data_AF-A0A7J7MCA7-F1
#
_entry.id   AF-A0A7J7MCA7-F1
#
_cell.length_a   1.000
_cell.length_b   1.000
_cell.length_c   1.000
_cell.angle_alpha   90.00
_cell.angle_beta   90.00
_cell.angle_gamma   90.00
#
_symmetry.space_group_name_H-M   'P 1'
#
loop_
_entity.id
_entity.type
_entity.pdbx_description
1 polymer ?
#
loop_
_entity_poly.entity_id
_entity_poly.type
_entity_poly.pdbx_seq_one_letter_code
_entity_poly.pdbx_strand_id
1 'polypeptide(L)' 'MAQNCRTKLNILVTGTPGMGKTTMSSLLADAAQLRHINVGDVVKEKNFYDGWDENLECHFINENQVCTP' A
#
# COMPACT_ATOMS: atom_id res chain seq x y z
N MET A 1 20.39 25.47 -9.49
CA MET A 1 19.81 24.15 -9.79
C MET A 1 19.51 23.47 -8.48
N ALA A 2 18.26 23.55 -8.01
CA ALA A 2 17.88 23.06 -6.69
C ALA A 2 17.85 21.52 -6.70
N GLN A 3 18.71 20.91 -5.90
CA GLN A 3 18.62 19.49 -5.55
C GLN A 3 17.26 19.25 -4.93
N ASN A 4 16.44 18.43 -5.57
CA ASN A 4 15.17 17.98 -5.02
C ASN A 4 15.47 16.93 -3.93
N CYS A 5 16.04 17.37 -2.81
CA CYS A 5 16.38 16.51 -1.69
C CYS A 5 15.08 15.97 -1.10
N ARG A 6 14.78 14.69 -1.37
CA ARG A 6 13.63 14.01 -0.77
C ARG A 6 13.86 13.99 0.75
N THR A 7 13.17 14.86 1.49
CA THR A 7 13.34 15.01 2.94
C THR A 7 12.64 13.91 3.74
N LYS A 8 11.79 13.10 3.10
CA LYS A 8 11.02 12.02 3.72
C LYS A 8 11.26 10.70 3.00
N LEU A 9 11.41 9.63 3.78
CA LEU A 9 11.69 8.27 3.32
C LEU A 9 10.39 7.57 2.89
N ASN A 10 10.48 6.67 1.90
CA ASN A 10 9.42 5.74 1.55
C ASN A 10 9.75 4.36 2.12
N ILE A 11 8.80 3.75 2.83
CA ILE A 11 8.97 2.43 3.46
C ILE A 11 7.90 1.49 2.90
N LEU A 12 8.33 0.34 2.37
CA LEU A 12 7.44 -0.75 1.97
C LEU A 12 7.44 -1.82 3.06
N VAL A 13 6.26 -2.07 3.64
CA VAL A 13 6.07 -3.16 4.61
C VAL A 13 5.32 -4.30 3.91
N THR A 14 5.98 -5.45 3.79
CA THR A 14 5.42 -6.65 3.13
C THR A 14 5.65 -7.90 3.99
N GLY A 15 4.96 -8.99 3.66
CA GLY A 15 5.01 -10.26 4.38
C GLY A 15 3.66 -11.00 4.36
N THR A 16 3.64 -12.24 4.83
CA THR A 16 2.46 -13.11 4.82
C THR A 16 1.25 -12.45 5.49
N PRO A 17 0.02 -12.60 4.96
CA PRO A 17 -1.20 -12.11 5.59
C PRO A 17 -1.30 -12.56 7.06
N GLY A 18 -1.87 -11.72 7.93
CA GLY A 18 -2.04 -12.02 9.36
C GLY A 18 -0.86 -11.68 10.29
N MET A 19 0.33 -11.35 9.78
CA MET A 19 1.52 -11.06 10.60
C MET A 19 1.54 -9.65 11.25
N GLY A 20 0.41 -8.95 11.35
CA GLY A 20 0.33 -7.65 12.04
C GLY A 20 0.95 -6.45 11.30
N LYS A 21 1.24 -6.58 10.00
CA LYS A 21 1.88 -5.52 9.19
C LYS A 21 1.14 -4.19 9.24
N THR A 22 -0.17 -4.18 9.01
CA THR A 22 -0.99 -2.95 9.03
C THR A 22 -0.91 -2.23 10.37
N THR A 23 -0.91 -2.99 11.48
CA THR A 23 -0.78 -2.45 12.83
C THR A 23 0.60 -1.81 13.03
N MET A 24 1.67 -2.51 12.64
CA MET A 24 3.04 -2.00 12.74
C MET A 24 3.26 -0.78 11.85
N SER A 25 2.76 -0.79 10.61
CA SER A 25 2.85 0.31 9.67
C SER A 25 2.12 1.57 10.15
N SER A 26 0.96 1.42 10.81
CA SER A 26 0.25 2.55 11.40
C SER A 26 1.04 3.18 12.55
N LEU A 27 1.55 2.36 13.48
CA LEU A 27 2.37 2.83 14.60
C LEU A 27 3.67 3.50 14.13
N LEU A 28 4.31 2.92 13.11
CA LEU A 28 5.52 3.49 12.51
C LEU A 28 5.24 4.83 11.83
N ALA A 29 4.11 4.94 11.13
CA ALA A 29 3.72 6.19 10.48
C ALA A 29 3.46 7.31 11.50
N ASP A 30 2.78 6.99 12.60
CA ASP A 30 2.54 7.94 13.69
C ASP A 30 3.85 8.37 14.36
N ALA A 31 4.73 7.41 14.68
CA ALA A 31 6.02 7.69 15.33
C ALA A 31 6.99 8.49 14.45
N ALA A 32 7.03 8.19 13.15
CA ALA A 32 7.94 8.84 12.20
C ALA A 32 7.32 10.05 11.49
N GLN A 33 6.08 10.43 11.83
CA GLN A 33 5.30 11.48 11.15
C GLN A 33 5.26 11.29 9.61
N LEU A 34 5.12 10.02 9.21
CA LEU A 34 4.98 9.59 7.82
C LEU A 34 3.51 9.37 7.50
N ARG A 35 3.19 9.32 6.21
CA ARG A 35 1.86 8.96 5.75
C ARG A 35 1.78 7.44 5.57
N HIS A 36 0.93 6.78 6.35
CA HIS A 36 0.59 5.38 6.10
C HIS A 36 -0.33 5.29 4.87
N ILE A 37 0.00 4.40 3.93
CA ILE A 37 -0.82 4.09 2.77
C ILE A 37 -1.02 2.57 2.76
N ASN A 38 -2.26 2.13 2.96
CA ASN A 38 -2.63 0.73 2.78
C ASN A 38 -3.01 0.50 1.32
N VAL A 39 -2.24 -0.33 0.63
CA VAL A 39 -2.45 -0.63 -0.79
C VAL A 39 -3.82 -1.28 -1.02
N GLY A 40 -4.28 -2.14 -0.11
CA GLY A 40 -5.58 -2.80 -0.23
C GLY A 40 -6.75 -1.82 -0.22
N ASP A 41 -6.67 -0.78 0.60
CA ASP A 41 -7.71 0.26 0.68
C ASP A 41 -7.69 1.12 -0.58
N VAL A 42 -6.50 1.51 -1.06
CA VAL A 42 -6.34 2.29 -2.31
C VAL A 42 -6.89 1.53 -3.52
N VAL A 43 -6.64 0.22 -3.60
CA VAL A 43 -7.14 -0.62 -4.69
C VAL A 43 -8.67 -0.71 -4.66
N LYS A 44 -9.27 -0.84 -3.48
CA LYS A 44 -10.73 -0.85 -3.32
C LYS A 44 -11.35 0.51 -3.66
N GLU A 45 -10.79 1.60 -3.14
CA GLU A 45 -11.30 2.97 -3.39
C GLU A 45 -11.23 3.36 -4.86
N LYS A 46 -10.16 2.98 -5.55
CA LYS A 46 -9.95 3.33 -6.97
C LYS A 46 -10.50 2.30 -7.95
N ASN A 47 -11.15 1.23 -7.45
CA ASN A 47 -11.62 0.11 -8.25
C ASN A 47 -10.53 -0.51 -9.15
N PHE A 48 -9.31 -0.62 -8.64
CA PHE A 48 -8.15 -1.19 -9.36
C PHE A 48 -8.13 -2.73 -9.29
N TYR A 49 -9.27 -3.35 -9.60
CA TYR A 49 -9.43 -4.79 -9.61
C TYR A 49 -10.19 -5.24 -10.86
N ASP A 50 -9.70 -6.30 -11.50
CA ASP A 50 -10.24 -6.82 -12.78
C ASP A 50 -11.10 -8.08 -12.59
N GLY A 51 -11.39 -8.46 -11.34
CA GLY A 51 -12.21 -9.62 -11.03
C GLY A 51 -12.29 -9.94 -9.54
N TRP A 52 -13.10 -10.94 -9.22
CA TRP A 52 -13.25 -11.52 -7.89
C TRP A 52 -12.88 -13.00 -7.93
N ASP A 53 -12.03 -13.44 -7.01
CA ASP A 53 -11.72 -14.84 -6.76
C ASP A 53 -12.71 -15.37 -5.71
N GLU A 54 -13.62 -16.24 -6.13
CA GLU A 54 -14.60 -16.87 -5.23
C GLU A 54 -13.96 -17.87 -4.26
N ASN A 55 -12.79 -18.44 -4.57
CA ASN A 55 -12.13 -19.43 -3.71
C ASN A 55 -11.35 -18.79 -2.57
N LEU A 56 -10.77 -17.61 -2.83
CA LEU A 56 -9.98 -16.85 -1.86
C LEU A 56 -10.73 -15.66 -1.27
N GLU A 57 -11.98 -15.45 -1.70
CA GLU A 57 -12.85 -14.32 -1.33
C GLU A 57 -12.10 -12.98 -1.43
N CYS A 58 -11.40 -12.76 -2.54
CA CYS A 58 -10.56 -11.58 -2.72
C CYS A 58 -10.61 -11.02 -4.15
N HIS A 59 -10.30 -9.74 -4.30
CA HIS A 59 -10.23 -9.09 -5.61
C HIS A 59 -8.89 -9.38 -6.30
N PHE A 60 -8.94 -9.68 -7.60
CA PHE A 60 -7.75 -9.71 -8.44
C PHE A 60 -7.27 -8.29 -8.67
N ILE A 61 -6.15 -7.92 -8.04
CA ILE A 61 -5.56 -6.58 -8.15
C ILE A 61 -5.01 -6.39 -9.56
N ASN A 62 -5.40 -5.30 -10.21
CA ASN A 62 -4.82 -4.90 -11.50
C ASN A 62 -3.49 -4.15 -11.26
N GLU A 63 -2.37 -4.89 -11.34
CA GLU A 63 -1.02 -4.35 -11.12
C GLU A 63 -0.66 -3.20 -12.07
N ASN A 64 -1.20 -3.19 -13.30
CA ASN A 64 -0.91 -2.16 -14.30
C ASN A 64 -1.50 -0.79 -13.94
N GLN A 65 -2.63 -0.77 -13.24
CA GLN A 65 -3.24 0.48 -12.78
C GLN A 65 -2.57 1.00 -11.50
N VAL A 66 -2.05 0.10 -10.67
CA VAL A 66 -1.30 0.45 -9.46
C VAL A 66 0.09 1.01 -9.80
N CYS A 67 0.70 0.54 -10.89
CA CYS A 67 2.07 0.88 -11.30
C CYS A 67 2.10 1.85 -12.50
N THR A 68 1.29 2.91 -12.49
CA THR A 68 1.39 3.93 -13.54
C THR A 68 2.65 4.80 -13.32
N PRO A 69 3.48 5.04 -14.37
CA PRO A 69 4.74 5.79 -14.29
C PRO A 69 4.57 7.27 -13.96
#